data_AF-A0A944VAA4-F1
#
_entry.id   AF-A0A944VAA4-F1
#
_cell.length_a   1.000
_cell.length_b   1.000
_cell.length_c   1.000
_cell.angle_alpha   90.00
_cell.angle_beta   90.00
_cell.angle_gamma   90.00
#
_symmetry.space_group_name_H-M   'P 1'
#
loop_
_entity.id
_entity.type
_entity.pdbx_description
1 polymer ?
#
loop_
_entity_poly.entity_id
_entity_poly.type
_entity_poly.pdbx_seq_one_letter_code
_entity_poly.pdbx_strand_id
1 'polypeptide(L)'
;MVTITEMLPKHNSDHSPLARHTVVYTVDVDEAQQTASTVSSFAVYQTELDGINSHVLAGESNVFLVGKYRDQFRIDSGRPLFVERIVQLDTRRLDKGSHWPI
;
A
#
# COMPACT_ATOMS: atom_id res chain seq x y z
N MET A 1 -22.71 18.46 18.97
CA MET A 1 -21.66 19.49 19.05
C MET A 1 -20.37 18.71 19.23
N VAL A 2 -19.45 18.76 18.27
CA VAL A 2 -18.20 17.98 18.34
C VAL A 2 -17.23 18.72 19.27
N THR A 3 -16.70 18.04 20.26
CA THR A 3 -15.75 18.60 21.23
C THR A 3 -14.31 18.52 20.71
N ILE A 4 -13.42 19.36 21.23
CA ILE A 4 -12.00 19.39 20.81
C ILE A 4 -11.30 18.03 21.04
N THR A 5 -11.71 17.30 22.07
CA THR A 5 -11.24 15.95 22.39
C THR A 5 -11.69 14.91 21.37
N GLU A 6 -12.87 15.06 20.77
CA GLU A 6 -13.37 14.16 19.73
C GLU A 6 -12.66 14.37 18.38
N MET A 7 -11.96 15.51 18.21
CA MET A 7 -11.16 15.81 17.02
C MET A 7 -9.72 15.32 17.12
N LEU A 8 -9.26 14.88 18.30
CA LEU A 8 -7.90 14.37 18.52
C LEU A 8 -7.47 13.26 17.55
N PRO A 9 -8.32 12.31 17.14
CA PRO A 9 -7.94 11.29 16.15
C PRO A 9 -7.61 11.86 14.78
N LYS A 10 -8.24 12.98 14.37
CA LYS A 10 -7.93 13.64 13.09
C LYS A 10 -6.57 14.33 13.12
N HIS A 11 -6.16 14.83 14.28
CA HIS A 11 -4.84 15.41 14.54
C HIS A 11 -3.72 14.36 14.63
N ASN A 12 -4.09 13.08 14.71
CA ASN A 12 -3.16 11.97 14.66
C ASN A 12 -3.02 11.50 13.21
N SER A 13 -1.87 11.81 12.59
CA SER A 13 -1.52 11.41 11.22
C SER A 13 -1.65 9.92 10.93
N ASP A 14 -1.63 9.06 11.97
CA ASP A 14 -1.80 7.61 11.82
C ASP A 14 -3.23 7.22 11.38
N HIS A 15 -4.18 8.14 11.47
CA HIS A 15 -5.56 7.98 10.97
C HIS A 15 -5.78 8.59 9.58
N SER A 16 -4.77 9.23 8.98
CA SER A 16 -4.86 9.74 7.61
C SER A 16 -5.11 8.56 6.64
N PRO A 17 -6.18 8.59 5.82
CA PRO A 17 -6.52 7.49 4.93
C PRO A 17 -5.40 7.16 3.94
N LEU A 18 -5.14 5.86 3.75
CA LEU A 18 -4.24 5.34 2.73
C LEU A 18 -5.04 4.71 1.59
N ALA A 19 -4.75 5.12 0.36
CA ALA A 19 -5.28 4.53 -0.86
C ALA A 19 -4.15 3.85 -1.64
N ARG A 20 -4.37 2.63 -2.11
CA ARG A 20 -3.38 1.88 -2.89
C ARG A 20 -3.85 1.68 -4.32
N HIS A 21 -2.99 2.03 -5.26
CA HIS A 21 -3.15 1.74 -6.68
C HIS A 21 -2.09 0.75 -7.12
N THR A 22 -2.51 -0.38 -7.68
CA THR A 22 -1.61 -1.46 -8.12
C THR A 22 -1.89 -1.81 -9.57
N VAL A 23 -0.83 -1.92 -10.36
CA VAL A 23 -0.88 -2.31 -11.77
C VAL A 23 0.02 -3.52 -11.97
N VAL A 24 -0.54 -4.59 -12.52
CA VAL A 24 0.23 -5.79 -12.89
C VAL A 24 0.98 -5.51 -14.19
N TYR A 25 2.28 -5.73 -14.18
CA TYR A 25 3.16 -5.51 -15.33
C TYR A 25 3.41 -6.80 -16.11
N THR A 26 3.82 -7.87 -15.43
CA THR A 26 4.10 -9.16 -16.04
C THR A 26 3.46 -10.28 -15.24
N VAL A 27 3.00 -11.29 -15.97
CA VAL A 27 2.54 -12.57 -15.45
C VAL A 27 3.28 -13.64 -16.24
N ASP A 28 4.01 -14.49 -15.54
CA ASP A 28 4.71 -15.64 -16.10
C ASP A 28 4.13 -16.90 -15.46
N VAL A 29 3.68 -17.84 -16.28
CA VAL A 29 2.98 -19.05 -15.83
C VAL A 29 3.80 -20.27 -16.26
N ASP A 30 4.20 -21.07 -15.29
CA ASP A 30 4.83 -22.36 -15.53
C ASP A 30 3.77 -23.46 -15.39
N GLU A 31 3.26 -23.92 -16.54
CA GLU A 31 2.27 -25.00 -16.59
C GLU A 31 2.84 -26.35 -16.15
N ALA A 32 4.15 -26.59 -16.33
CA ALA A 32 4.76 -27.85 -15.95
C ALA A 32 4.89 -27.96 -14.42
N GLN A 33 5.24 -26.85 -13.76
CA GLN A 33 5.35 -26.78 -12.31
C GLN A 33 4.06 -26.36 -11.61
N GLN A 34 3.03 -25.97 -12.37
CA GLN A 34 1.79 -25.42 -11.85
C GLN A 34 2.07 -24.23 -10.91
N THR A 35 2.88 -23.28 -11.38
CA THR A 35 3.20 -22.05 -10.63
C THR A 35 3.00 -20.82 -11.52
N ALA A 36 2.89 -19.66 -10.89
CA ALA A 36 2.94 -18.39 -11.59
C ALA A 36 3.71 -17.36 -10.79
N SER A 37 4.48 -16.52 -11.49
CA SER A 37 5.14 -15.36 -10.91
C SER A 37 4.59 -14.09 -11.53
N THR A 38 4.41 -13.05 -10.71
CA THR A 38 3.98 -11.74 -11.22
C THR A 38 4.84 -10.62 -10.70
N VAL A 39 4.98 -9.58 -11.51
CA VAL A 39 5.54 -8.30 -11.09
C VAL A 39 4.46 -7.26 -11.24
N SER A 40 4.16 -6.55 -10.15
CA SER A 40 3.20 -5.44 -10.14
C SER A 40 3.87 -4.19 -9.60
N SER A 41 3.64 -3.05 -10.22
CA SER A 41 3.99 -1.75 -9.62
C SER A 41 2.85 -1.28 -8.73
N PHE A 42 3.17 -0.67 -7.59
CA PHE A 42 2.17 -0.05 -6.73
C PHE A 42 2.58 1.35 -6.30
N ALA A 43 1.57 2.18 -6.05
CA ALA A 43 1.69 3.47 -5.40
C ALA A 43 0.65 3.53 -4.28
N VAL A 44 1.10 3.94 -3.10
CA VAL A 44 0.24 4.27 -1.96
C VAL A 44 0.20 5.77 -1.82
N TYR A 45 -1.00 6.31 -1.73
CA TYR A 45 -1.28 7.72 -1.51
C TYR A 45 -1.85 7.89 -0.10
N GLN A 46 -1.44 8.95 0.58
CA GLN A 46 -1.99 9.35 1.86
C GLN A 46 -2.74 10.66 1.67
N THR A 47 -4.01 10.68 2.08
CA THR A 47 -4.77 11.93 2.15
C THR A 47 -4.68 12.47 3.56
N GLU A 48 -4.07 13.63 3.73
CA GLU A 48 -3.87 14.23 5.05
C GLU A 48 -5.20 14.69 5.64
N LEU A 49 -5.50 14.28 6.86
CA LEU A 49 -6.62 14.82 7.63
C LEU A 49 -6.19 16.11 8.32
N ASP A 50 -5.83 16.05 9.60
CA ASP A 50 -5.27 17.18 10.33
C ASP A 50 -3.87 16.82 10.83
N GLY A 51 -2.85 17.46 10.26
CA GLY A 51 -1.45 17.28 10.66
C GLY A 51 -0.79 18.55 11.19
N ILE A 52 0.55 18.56 11.20
CA ILE A 52 1.31 19.80 11.38
C ILE A 52 0.98 20.71 10.19
N ASN A 53 0.61 21.97 10.45
CA ASN A 53 0.14 22.92 9.42
C ASN A 53 -1.15 22.49 8.69
N SER A 54 -2.10 21.83 9.39
CA SER A 54 -3.40 21.44 8.83
C SER A 54 -4.16 22.57 8.13
N HIS A 55 -4.04 23.81 8.59
CA HIS A 55 -4.61 24.99 7.92
C HIS A 55 -4.11 25.23 6.48
N VAL A 56 -3.01 24.57 6.07
CA VAL A 56 -2.46 24.61 4.71
C VAL A 56 -2.54 23.24 4.02
N LEU A 57 -2.28 22.16 4.77
CA LEU A 57 -2.04 20.82 4.19
C LEU A 57 -3.22 19.85 4.33
N ALA A 58 -4.25 20.18 5.10
CA ALA A 58 -5.41 19.31 5.26
C ALA A 58 -6.12 19.05 3.92
N GLY A 59 -6.39 17.78 3.62
CA GLY A 59 -7.00 17.32 2.38
C GLY A 59 -6.01 17.08 1.23
N GLU A 60 -4.73 17.41 1.38
CA GLU A 60 -3.72 17.11 0.37
C GLU A 60 -3.52 15.60 0.23
N SER A 61 -3.40 15.11 -1.01
CA SER A 61 -3.08 13.72 -1.29
C SER A 61 -1.64 13.61 -1.78
N ASN A 62 -0.80 12.99 -0.97
CA ASN A 62 0.63 12.87 -1.21
C ASN A 62 1.03 11.42 -1.53
N VAL A 63 2.07 11.26 -2.35
CA VAL A 63 2.69 9.95 -2.56
C VAL A 63 3.36 9.52 -1.26
N PHE A 64 2.84 8.46 -0.66
CA PHE A 64 3.35 7.91 0.59
C PHE A 64 4.46 6.89 0.32
N LEU A 65 4.19 5.90 -0.55
CA LEU A 65 5.12 4.84 -0.91
C LEU A 65 4.95 4.45 -2.38
N VAL A 66 6.04 4.06 -3.02
CA VAL A 66 6.03 3.46 -4.35
C VAL A 66 6.99 2.28 -4.37
N GLY A 67 6.66 1.27 -5.16
CA GLY A 67 7.50 0.11 -5.30
C GLY A 67 6.88 -0.96 -6.18
N LYS A 68 7.40 -2.17 -6.02
CA LYS A 68 6.99 -3.35 -6.76
C LYS A 68 6.66 -4.50 -5.83
N TYR A 69 5.58 -5.21 -6.15
CA TYR A 69 5.34 -6.55 -5.65
C TYR A 69 5.95 -7.56 -6.61
N ARG A 70 6.66 -8.53 -6.06
CA ARG A 70 7.10 -9.74 -6.75
C ARG A 70 6.38 -10.89 -6.08
N ASP A 71 5.33 -11.37 -6.73
CA ASP A 71 4.44 -12.37 -6.16
C ASP A 71 4.68 -13.73 -6.76
N GLN A 72 4.58 -14.76 -5.93
CA GLN A 72 4.60 -16.16 -6.32
C GLN A 72 3.26 -16.82 -5.99
N PHE A 73 2.78 -17.62 -6.92
CA PHE A 73 1.54 -18.36 -6.81
C PHE A 73 1.77 -19.83 -7.13
N ARG A 74 1.05 -20.71 -6.43
CA ARG A 74 0.85 -22.10 -6.83
C ARG A 74 -0.49 -22.21 -7.51
N ILE A 75 -0.55 -22.89 -8.64
CA ILE A 75 -1.79 -23.16 -9.36
C ILE A 75 -2.30 -24.52 -8.89
N ASP A 76 -3.48 -24.54 -8.28
CA ASP A 76 -4.13 -25.77 -7.84
C ASP A 76 -5.47 -25.90 -8.57
N SER A 77 -5.59 -26.92 -9.43
CA SER A 77 -6.80 -27.18 -10.21
C SER A 77 -7.28 -25.95 -10.98
N GLY A 78 -6.34 -25.21 -11.59
CA GLY A 78 -6.59 -23.97 -12.34
C GLY A 78 -6.84 -22.73 -11.48
N ARG A 79 -6.71 -22.80 -10.15
CA ARG A 79 -6.88 -21.65 -9.24
C ARG A 79 -5.52 -21.18 -8.71
N PRO A 80 -5.17 -19.90 -8.85
CA PRO A 80 -3.95 -19.37 -8.24
C PRO A 80 -4.14 -19.24 -6.72
N LEU A 81 -3.22 -19.83 -5.98
CA LEU A 81 -3.09 -19.71 -4.53
C LEU A 81 -1.84 -18.90 -4.23
N PHE A 82 -2.00 -17.83 -3.46
CA PHE A 82 -0.89 -16.96 -3.07
C PHE A 82 0.10 -17.70 -2.17
N VAL A 83 1.39 -17.62 -2.50
CA VAL A 83 2.47 -18.28 -1.75
C VAL A 83 3.33 -17.24 -1.05
N GLU A 84 3.84 -16.27 -1.81
CA GLU A 84 4.79 -15.29 -1.31
C GLU A 84 4.61 -13.95 -2.02
N ARG A 85 4.91 -12.86 -1.30
CA ARG A 85 5.14 -11.52 -1.84
C ARG A 85 6.43 -10.96 -1.30
N ILE A 86 7.29 -10.53 -2.20
CA ILE A 86 8.41 -9.65 -1.86
C ILE A 86 7.99 -8.21 -2.21
N VAL A 87 7.96 -7.34 -1.20
CA VAL A 87 7.70 -5.91 -1.37
C VAL A 87 9.04 -5.19 -1.55
N GLN A 88 9.30 -4.74 -2.77
CA GLN A 88 10.49 -3.98 -3.11
C GLN A 88 10.13 -2.49 -3.21
N LEU A 89 10.39 -1.72 -2.16
CA LEU A 89 10.19 -0.26 -2.18
C LEU A 89 11.27 0.42 -3.02
N ASP A 90 10.87 1.41 -3.82
CA ASP A 90 11.83 2.21 -4.59
C ASP A 90 12.53 3.27 -3.71
N THR A 91 11.94 3.59 -2.56
CA THR A 91 12.49 4.55 -1.60
C THR A 91 12.76 3.91 -0.25
N ARG A 92 13.77 4.41 0.47
CA ARG A 92 14.14 3.95 1.83
C ARG A 92 13.24 4.56 2.92
N ARG A 93 12.23 5.35 2.55
CA ARG A 93 11.40 6.08 3.51
C ARG A 93 10.31 5.17 4.06
N LEU A 94 10.68 4.41 5.09
CA LEU A 94 9.76 3.75 5.99
C LEU A 94 9.27 4.82 6.99
N ASP A 95 8.40 5.72 6.55
CA ASP A 95 7.78 6.74 7.42
C ASP A 95 6.84 6.06 8.45
N LYS A 96 5.99 6.84 9.14
CA LYS A 96 4.90 6.37 9.99
C LYS A 96 4.01 5.34 9.25
N GLY A 97 4.37 4.07 9.35
CA GLY A 97 3.65 3.02 8.62
C GLY A 97 4.38 1.71 8.42
N SER A 98 5.58 1.53 8.99
CA SER A 98 6.33 0.25 8.99
C SER A 98 5.58 -0.95 9.58
N HIS A 99 4.38 -0.73 10.15
CA HIS A 99 3.54 -1.73 10.79
C HIS A 99 2.30 -2.11 9.95
N TRP A 100 2.01 -1.40 8.85
CA TRP A 100 0.90 -1.72 7.97
C TRP A 100 1.36 -2.66 6.87
N PRO A 101 0.66 -3.78 6.62
CA PRO A 101 0.93 -4.62 5.47
C PRO A 101 0.70 -3.82 4.19
N ILE A 102 1.80 -3.46 3.52
CA ILE A 102 1.79 -2.76 2.22
C ILE A 102 1.54 -3.77 1.11
#